data_AF-A0A517ZAU3-F1
#
_entry.id   AF-A0A517ZAU3-F1
#
_cell.length_a   1.000
_cell.length_b   1.000
_cell.length_c   1.000
_cell.angle_alpha   90.00
_cell.angle_beta   90.00
_cell.angle_gamma   90.00
#
_symmetry.space_group_name_H-M   'P 1'
#
loop_
_entity.id
_entity.type
_entity.pdbx_description
1 polymer ?
#
loop_
_entity_poly.entity_id
_entity_poly.type
_entity_poly.pdbx_seq_one_letter_code
_entity_poly.pdbx_strand_id
1 'polypeptide(L)'
;MQLFLTPLRLSQCLRYCYFSTLLILATCVRPALVVAEEPSPESFRDSDPADFGIVIRLSEQLFQKPGQDVARVSQVRETVLGVHNVGTANVSGTLIPDFRPKQDGIAMDLVFSGTSVSRTVGRQRSARIHSTTSTRVVVRTPVNFELESGFTSGPSVAEASLLSGRRCIGTDAHGLRGLIVRRVARRRIREQQYQIQVASERATGHRVAEETELEVRERLRVWNSHWEPLRQIIVAQPWYSEDRDVHYASDEKHLLLYIEGDPSRSDGDLPRERTIRFPPKTLPPAKAGGLVDVVIYDDPSQKAKVAAVLALVEAMIDEYTANQPIADRVSFETSVGRNWTMLSVGTEEASGKAD
;
A
#
# COMPACT_ATOMS: atom_id res chain seq x y z
N MET A 1 0.46 -34.25 79.74
CA MET A 1 -0.77 -33.60 80.27
C MET A 1 -1.17 -32.53 79.27
N GLN A 2 -2.34 -32.72 78.65
CA GLN A 2 -3.11 -31.84 77.75
C GLN A 2 -2.43 -31.28 76.49
N LEU A 3 -2.63 -32.05 75.41
CA LEU A 3 -2.65 -31.64 74.01
C LEU A 3 -3.89 -30.77 73.75
N PHE A 4 -3.71 -29.58 73.17
CA PHE A 4 -4.78 -28.83 72.51
C PHE A 4 -4.53 -28.79 71.01
N LEU A 5 -5.28 -29.62 70.29
CA LEU A 5 -5.45 -29.59 68.84
C LEU A 5 -6.59 -28.61 68.52
N THR A 6 -6.30 -27.56 67.76
CA THR A 6 -7.32 -26.72 67.12
C THR A 6 -7.35 -27.00 65.61
N PRO A 7 -8.50 -27.42 65.04
CA PRO A 7 -8.66 -27.59 63.60
C PRO A 7 -9.25 -26.32 62.99
N LEU A 8 -8.50 -25.62 62.13
CA LEU A 8 -9.02 -24.48 61.37
C LEU A 8 -9.05 -24.77 59.87
N ARG A 9 -10.22 -25.28 59.47
CA ARG A 9 -11.03 -24.95 58.28
C ARG A 9 -10.36 -24.90 56.92
N LEU A 10 -10.26 -26.07 56.32
CA LEU A 10 -10.01 -26.32 54.90
C LEU A 10 -11.32 -26.28 54.08
N SER A 11 -12.14 -25.21 54.22
CA SER A 11 -13.47 -25.14 53.57
C SER A 11 -13.76 -23.87 52.76
N GLN A 12 -12.73 -23.09 52.40
CA GLN A 12 -12.89 -21.88 51.55
C GLN A 12 -12.20 -21.95 50.18
N CYS A 13 -11.42 -23.00 49.86
CA CYS A 13 -10.81 -23.15 48.54
C CYS A 13 -11.69 -23.83 47.47
N LEU A 14 -12.84 -24.40 47.85
CA LEU A 14 -13.70 -25.15 46.92
C LEU A 14 -14.90 -24.36 46.36
N ARG A 15 -15.05 -23.07 46.70
CA ARG A 15 -16.14 -22.21 46.19
C ARG A 15 -15.78 -21.30 45.02
N TYR A 16 -14.52 -21.31 44.56
CA TYR A 16 -14.09 -20.57 43.35
C TYR A 16 -13.89 -21.46 42.11
N CYS A 17 -14.08 -22.78 42.22
CA CYS A 17 -14.01 -23.70 41.08
C CYS A 17 -15.38 -24.03 40.43
N TYR A 18 -16.46 -23.36 40.83
CA TYR A 18 -17.83 -23.66 40.37
C TYR A 18 -18.54 -22.46 39.71
N PHE A 19 -17.76 -21.53 39.14
CA PHE A 19 -18.26 -20.37 38.39
C PHE A 19 -17.66 -20.30 36.97
N SER A 20 -17.37 -21.45 36.36
CA SER A 20 -16.74 -21.55 35.04
C SER A 20 -17.43 -22.53 34.07
N THR A 21 -18.69 -22.87 34.29
CA THR A 21 -19.44 -23.82 33.44
C THR A 21 -20.86 -23.35 33.09
N LEU A 22 -21.08 -22.03 32.97
CA LEU A 22 -22.32 -21.50 32.41
C LEU A 22 -22.06 -20.36 31.42
N LEU A 23 -22.44 -20.63 30.18
CA LEU A 23 -22.94 -19.63 29.22
C LEU A 23 -21.95 -18.58 28.70
N ILE A 24 -21.01 -19.00 27.85
CA ILE A 24 -20.81 -18.29 26.59
C ILE A 24 -21.02 -19.32 25.49
N LEU A 25 -22.30 -19.47 25.13
CA LEU A 25 -22.72 -19.96 23.84
C LEU A 25 -21.85 -19.27 22.80
N ALA A 26 -21.00 -20.07 22.16
CA ALA A 26 -20.35 -19.70 20.92
C ALA A 26 -21.45 -19.33 19.92
N THR A 27 -21.76 -18.05 19.84
CA THR A 27 -22.20 -17.47 18.59
C THR A 27 -21.01 -17.63 17.66
N CYS A 28 -20.99 -18.77 16.97
CA CYS A 28 -20.27 -18.92 15.72
C CYS A 28 -20.90 -17.93 14.73
N VAL A 29 -20.61 -16.64 14.91
CA VAL A 29 -20.61 -15.68 13.83
C VAL A 29 -19.49 -16.20 12.93
N ARG A 30 -19.84 -17.12 12.03
CA ARG A 30 -19.08 -17.30 10.82
C ARG A 30 -18.92 -15.89 10.29
N PRO A 31 -17.69 -15.38 10.04
CA PRO A 31 -17.59 -14.22 9.19
C PRO A 31 -18.41 -14.63 7.96
N ALA A 32 -19.50 -13.91 7.69
CA ALA A 32 -20.11 -14.00 6.40
C ALA A 32 -18.94 -13.76 5.47
N LEU A 33 -18.57 -14.80 4.73
CA LEU A 33 -17.74 -14.60 3.56
C LEU A 33 -18.60 -13.61 2.79
N VAL A 34 -18.21 -12.33 2.83
CA VAL A 34 -18.63 -11.39 1.81
C VAL A 34 -17.93 -11.95 0.57
N VAL A 35 -18.53 -13.01 0.03
CA VAL A 35 -18.57 -13.22 -1.40
C VAL A 35 -19.15 -11.91 -1.83
N ALA A 36 -18.29 -10.99 -2.27
CA ALA A 36 -18.73 -9.90 -3.10
C ALA A 36 -19.59 -10.59 -4.15
N GLU A 37 -20.90 -10.37 -4.07
CA GLU A 37 -21.85 -10.87 -5.04
C GLU A 37 -21.27 -10.37 -6.36
N GLU A 38 -20.63 -11.28 -7.11
CA GLU A 38 -20.05 -10.93 -8.40
C GLU A 38 -21.23 -10.36 -9.17
N PRO A 39 -21.22 -9.05 -9.49
CA PRO A 39 -22.38 -8.41 -10.07
C PRO A 39 -22.77 -9.26 -11.28
N SER A 40 -24.03 -9.70 -11.27
CA SER A 40 -24.65 -10.39 -12.39
C SER A 40 -24.15 -9.74 -13.68
N PRO A 41 -23.64 -10.51 -14.66
CA PRO A 41 -23.13 -9.95 -15.91
C PRO A 41 -24.32 -9.48 -16.74
N GLU A 42 -24.96 -8.39 -16.33
CA GLU A 42 -25.72 -7.57 -17.23
C GLU A 42 -24.78 -7.22 -18.37
N SER A 43 -25.25 -7.44 -19.59
CA SER A 43 -24.47 -7.25 -20.79
C SER A 43 -24.26 -5.75 -21.03
N PHE A 44 -23.32 -5.15 -20.30
CA PHE A 44 -22.84 -3.81 -20.57
C PHE A 44 -22.25 -3.78 -21.99
N ARG A 45 -22.61 -2.78 -22.78
CA ARG A 45 -22.01 -2.57 -24.10
C ARG A 45 -20.52 -2.30 -23.91
N ASP A 46 -19.67 -3.06 -24.60
CA ASP A 46 -18.24 -2.79 -24.71
C ASP A 46 -18.07 -1.33 -25.20
N SER A 47 -17.62 -0.42 -24.34
CA SER A 47 -17.36 0.99 -24.70
C SER A 47 -15.99 1.09 -25.37
N ASP A 48 -15.91 1.69 -26.56
CA ASP A 48 -14.63 1.91 -27.26
C ASP A 48 -13.96 3.15 -26.66
N PRO A 49 -12.65 3.17 -26.35
CA PRO A 49 -11.89 4.37 -26.07
C PRO A 49 -12.22 5.60 -26.93
N ALA A 50 -12.56 5.38 -28.22
CA ALA A 50 -12.99 6.43 -29.13
C ALA A 50 -14.30 7.14 -28.71
N ASP A 51 -15.14 6.50 -27.88
CA ASP A 51 -16.38 7.09 -27.36
C ASP A 51 -16.11 8.19 -26.33
N PHE A 52 -14.93 8.20 -25.71
CA PHE A 52 -14.57 9.20 -24.70
C PHE A 52 -13.97 10.44 -25.35
N GLY A 53 -13.23 10.36 -26.44
CA GLY A 53 -12.69 11.55 -27.11
C GLY A 53 -11.34 11.98 -26.56
N ILE A 54 -11.12 12.00 -25.24
CA ILE A 54 -9.78 12.17 -24.65
C ILE A 54 -9.48 11.02 -23.68
N VAL A 55 -8.27 10.47 -23.79
CA VAL A 55 -7.73 9.48 -22.85
C VAL A 55 -6.35 9.91 -22.40
N ILE A 56 -6.16 10.05 -21.10
CA ILE A 56 -4.86 10.34 -20.47
C ILE A 56 -4.34 9.05 -19.84
N ARG A 57 -3.10 8.70 -20.15
CA ARG A 57 -2.40 7.54 -19.60
C ARG A 57 -1.20 8.01 -18.81
N LEU A 58 -1.20 7.74 -17.51
CA LEU A 58 -0.09 8.05 -16.61
C LEU A 58 0.68 6.77 -16.32
N SER A 59 1.99 6.79 -16.57
CA SER A 59 2.89 5.67 -16.29
C SER A 59 3.16 5.53 -14.79
N GLU A 60 3.31 4.29 -14.33
CA GLU A 60 3.80 3.95 -12.99
C GLU A 60 5.07 4.72 -12.60
N GLN A 61 5.92 5.05 -13.59
CA GLN A 61 7.16 5.80 -13.38
C GLN A 61 6.94 7.19 -12.77
N LEU A 62 5.79 7.84 -13.02
CA LEU A 62 5.44 9.10 -12.37
C LEU A 62 5.20 8.94 -10.87
N PHE A 63 4.78 7.74 -10.46
CA PHE A 63 4.52 7.41 -9.07
C PHE A 63 5.77 6.87 -8.39
N GLN A 64 6.76 6.40 -9.14
CA GLN A 64 8.05 5.94 -8.63
C GLN A 64 9.02 7.12 -8.49
N LYS A 65 9.44 7.44 -7.25
CA LYS A 65 10.56 8.34 -7.04
C LYS A 65 11.88 7.58 -7.23
N PRO A 66 12.76 7.99 -8.16
CA PRO A 66 14.04 7.32 -8.36
C PRO A 66 14.89 7.34 -7.08
N GLY A 67 15.46 6.19 -6.71
CA GLY A 67 16.37 6.08 -5.55
C GLY A 67 15.71 6.20 -4.18
N GLN A 68 14.39 5.98 -4.07
CA GLN A 68 13.68 6.04 -2.79
C GLN A 68 13.86 4.75 -1.99
N ASP A 69 15.09 4.53 -1.53
CA ASP A 69 15.39 3.56 -0.50
C ASP A 69 14.85 4.09 0.84
N VAL A 70 13.95 3.32 1.43
CA VAL A 70 13.45 3.57 2.78
C VAL A 70 14.49 3.01 3.75
N ALA A 71 15.14 3.87 4.51
CA ALA A 71 16.06 3.48 5.58
C ALA A 71 15.67 4.19 6.88
N ARG A 72 15.31 3.42 7.91
CA ARG A 72 14.83 3.96 9.18
C ARG A 72 15.36 3.17 10.37
N VAL A 73 15.47 3.86 11.50
CA VAL A 73 15.88 3.29 12.78
C VAL A 73 14.80 3.61 13.80
N SER A 74 14.18 2.58 14.38
CA SER A 74 13.15 2.74 15.40
C SER A 74 13.52 2.05 16.71
N GLN A 75 12.95 2.54 17.81
CA GLN A 75 13.10 1.92 19.12
C GLN A 75 12.15 0.74 19.22
N VAL A 76 12.67 -0.39 19.71
CA VAL A 76 11.86 -1.58 20.00
C VAL A 76 11.55 -1.57 21.49
N ARG A 77 10.27 -1.59 21.83
CA ARG A 77 9.78 -1.80 23.20
C ARG A 77 8.54 -2.69 23.14
N GLU A 78 8.73 -3.98 23.29
CA GLU A 78 7.65 -4.96 23.10
C GLU A 78 7.76 -6.14 24.05
N THR A 79 6.64 -6.83 24.26
CA THR A 79 6.60 -8.03 25.10
C THR A 79 6.39 -9.26 24.24
N VAL A 80 7.41 -10.12 24.14
CA VAL A 80 7.34 -11.37 23.37
C VAL A 80 7.31 -12.53 24.36
N LEU A 81 6.22 -13.31 24.36
CA LEU A 81 6.01 -14.44 25.29
C LEU A 81 6.25 -14.07 26.77
N GLY A 82 5.79 -12.88 27.17
CA GLY A 82 5.94 -12.38 28.55
C GLY A 82 7.34 -11.86 28.91
N VAL A 83 8.26 -11.80 27.95
CA VAL A 83 9.57 -11.16 28.12
C VAL A 83 9.51 -9.76 27.54
N HIS A 84 9.77 -8.75 28.36
CA HIS A 84 9.88 -7.37 27.90
C HIS A 84 11.24 -7.18 27.21
N ASN A 85 11.21 -6.89 25.91
CA ASN A 85 12.37 -6.65 25.06
C ASN A 85 12.49 -5.17 24.76
N VAL A 86 13.69 -4.63 24.95
CA VAL A 86 14.02 -3.24 24.62
C VAL A 86 15.24 -3.22 23.71
N GLY A 87 15.26 -2.34 22.72
CA GLY A 87 16.40 -2.20 21.82
C GLY A 87 16.10 -1.33 20.61
N THR A 88 16.76 -1.62 19.48
CA THR A 88 16.59 -0.87 18.23
C THR A 88 16.33 -1.81 17.06
N ALA A 89 15.60 -1.32 16.07
CA ALA A 89 15.38 -1.99 14.79
C ALA A 89 15.81 -1.05 13.66
N ASN A 90 16.61 -1.58 12.74
CA ASN A 90 16.98 -0.88 11.51
C ASN A 90 16.18 -1.53 10.38
N VAL A 91 15.31 -0.77 9.72
CA VAL A 91 14.51 -1.22 8.60
C VAL A 91 15.04 -0.58 7.33
N SER A 92 15.32 -1.39 6.32
CA SER A 92 15.79 -0.94 5.01
C SER A 92 15.01 -1.65 3.90
N GLY A 93 14.56 -0.94 2.88
CA GLY A 93 13.83 -1.53 1.75
C GLY A 93 13.42 -0.50 0.72
N THR A 94 12.54 -0.91 -0.18
CA THR A 94 11.98 -0.03 -1.22
C THR A 94 10.45 0.00 -1.10
N LEU A 95 9.86 1.15 -1.44
CA LEU A 95 8.41 1.34 -1.48
C LEU A 95 7.99 1.64 -2.93
N ILE A 96 7.40 0.64 -3.57
CA ILE A 96 7.09 0.65 -5.01
C ILE A 96 5.56 0.58 -5.18
N PRO A 97 4.96 1.40 -6.05
CA PRO A 97 3.57 1.20 -6.47
C PRO A 97 3.43 -0.09 -7.29
N ASP A 98 2.34 -0.82 -7.11
CA ASP A 98 2.01 -2.05 -7.84
C ASP A 98 0.59 -1.87 -8.38
N PHE A 99 0.47 -1.51 -9.64
CA PHE A 99 -0.81 -1.25 -10.28
C PHE A 99 -1.52 -2.55 -10.60
N ARG A 100 -2.82 -2.60 -10.33
CA ARG A 100 -3.66 -3.75 -10.64
C ARG A 100 -4.79 -3.34 -11.55
N PRO A 101 -5.19 -4.21 -12.50
CA PRO A 101 -6.35 -3.93 -13.33
C PRO A 101 -7.61 -3.71 -12.50
N LYS A 102 -8.25 -2.54 -12.67
CA LYS A 102 -9.57 -2.23 -12.10
C LYS A 102 -10.37 -1.39 -13.09
N GLN A 103 -11.62 -1.81 -13.33
CA GLN A 103 -12.51 -1.26 -14.36
C GLN A 103 -13.20 0.04 -13.93
N ASP A 104 -13.54 0.13 -12.66
CA ASP A 104 -14.26 1.25 -12.07
C ASP A 104 -13.49 1.74 -10.85
N GLY A 105 -12.37 2.40 -11.12
CA GLY A 105 -11.40 2.70 -10.08
C GLY A 105 -9.96 2.55 -10.48
N ILE A 106 -9.13 3.19 -9.68
CA ILE A 106 -7.71 2.86 -9.60
C ILE A 106 -7.54 1.89 -8.44
N ALA A 107 -6.98 0.73 -8.74
CA ALA A 107 -6.42 -0.16 -7.72
C ALA A 107 -4.91 -0.17 -7.88
N MET A 108 -4.22 0.37 -6.90
CA MET A 108 -2.79 0.15 -6.78
C MET A 108 -2.45 -0.18 -5.33
N ASP A 109 -1.48 -1.07 -5.15
CA ASP A 109 -0.90 -1.33 -3.85
C ASP A 109 0.41 -0.56 -3.74
N LEU A 110 0.63 0.16 -2.65
CA LEU A 110 1.98 0.58 -2.27
C LEU A 110 2.64 -0.59 -1.53
N VAL A 111 3.62 -1.21 -2.19
CA VAL A 111 4.33 -2.39 -1.70
C VAL A 111 5.69 -2.00 -1.16
N PHE A 112 5.82 -2.04 0.17
CA PHE A 112 7.11 -2.00 0.84
C PHE A 112 7.72 -3.41 0.84
N SER A 113 8.95 -3.55 0.34
CA SER A 113 9.71 -4.78 0.43
C SER A 113 11.09 -4.50 1.02
N GLY A 114 11.39 -5.14 2.15
CA GLY A 114 12.60 -4.82 2.88
C GLY A 114 13.04 -5.84 3.92
N THR A 115 14.05 -5.45 4.68
CA THR A 115 14.62 -6.23 5.77
C THR A 115 14.67 -5.38 7.04
N SER A 116 14.24 -5.96 8.16
CA SER A 116 14.36 -5.38 9.49
C SER A 116 15.41 -6.15 10.28
N VAL A 117 16.46 -5.44 10.73
CA VAL A 117 17.48 -5.98 11.63
C VAL A 117 17.28 -5.39 13.01
N SER A 118 16.80 -6.21 13.93
CA SER A 118 16.57 -5.80 15.32
C SER A 118 17.69 -6.29 16.25
N ARG A 119 18.05 -5.46 17.22
CA ARG A 119 18.94 -5.79 18.33
C ARG A 119 18.21 -5.47 19.62
N THR A 120 17.84 -6.50 20.38
CA THR A 120 17.03 -6.35 21.58
C THR A 120 17.64 -7.06 22.78
N VAL A 121 17.28 -6.59 23.97
CA VAL A 121 17.62 -7.20 25.25
C VAL A 121 16.33 -7.47 26.01
N GLY A 122 16.05 -8.75 26.23
CA GLY A 122 14.96 -9.23 27.06
C GLY A 122 15.44 -9.56 28.47
N ARG A 123 14.70 -9.14 29.50
CA ARG A 123 15.00 -9.54 30.89
C ARG A 123 13.91 -10.46 31.42
N GLN A 124 14.31 -11.62 31.94
CA GLN A 124 13.41 -12.54 32.63
C GLN A 124 14.10 -13.06 33.90
N ARG A 125 13.65 -12.57 35.07
CA ARG A 125 14.29 -12.85 36.37
C ARG A 125 15.80 -12.50 36.32
N SER A 126 16.66 -13.46 36.67
CA SER A 126 18.13 -13.32 36.67
C SER A 126 18.79 -13.59 35.31
N ALA A 127 18.00 -13.86 34.26
CA ALA A 127 18.50 -14.09 32.90
C ALA A 127 18.30 -12.84 32.03
N ARG A 128 19.32 -12.54 31.22
CA ARG A 128 19.29 -11.52 30.16
C ARG A 128 19.44 -12.23 28.82
N ILE A 129 18.59 -11.90 27.86
CA ILE A 129 18.59 -12.51 26.53
C ILE A 129 18.89 -11.39 25.54
N HIS A 130 20.10 -11.38 25.01
CA HIS A 130 20.47 -10.50 23.91
C HIS A 130 20.09 -11.19 22.61
N SER A 131 19.24 -10.55 21.81
CA SER A 131 18.77 -11.09 20.54
C SER A 131 19.16 -10.16 19.40
N THR A 132 19.66 -10.75 18.33
CA THR A 132 19.79 -10.07 17.03
C THR A 132 18.94 -10.87 16.04
N THR A 133 17.93 -10.24 15.44
CA THR A 133 17.08 -10.89 14.44
C THR A 133 17.13 -10.12 13.13
N SER A 134 17.12 -10.86 12.03
CA SER A 134 16.92 -10.32 10.69
C SER A 134 15.64 -10.92 10.12
N THR A 135 14.70 -10.06 9.75
CA THR A 135 13.36 -10.42 9.30
C THR A 135 13.12 -9.75 7.96
N ARG A 136 12.76 -10.53 6.94
CA ARG A 136 12.23 -9.98 5.69
C ARG A 136 10.78 -9.55 5.94
N VAL A 137 10.41 -8.36 5.48
CA VAL A 137 9.06 -7.85 5.63
C VAL A 137 8.56 -7.33 4.29
N VAL A 138 7.33 -7.70 3.96
CA VAL A 138 6.57 -7.15 2.84
C VAL A 138 5.31 -6.52 3.41
N VAL A 139 5.06 -5.25 3.13
CA VAL A 139 3.83 -4.57 3.52
C VAL A 139 3.12 -4.11 2.26
N ARG A 140 1.85 -4.46 2.11
CA ARG A 140 0.99 -3.99 1.03
C ARG A 140 -0.03 -3.03 1.59
N THR A 141 -0.08 -1.83 1.04
CA THR A 141 -1.06 -0.81 1.42
C THR A 141 -1.93 -0.51 0.20
N PRO A 142 -3.21 -0.92 0.19
CA PRO A 142 -4.08 -0.61 -0.92
C PRO A 142 -4.31 0.90 -0.98
N VAL A 143 -4.21 1.48 -2.17
CA VAL A 143 -4.50 2.88 -2.45
C VAL A 143 -5.63 2.93 -3.47
N ASN A 144 -6.65 3.70 -3.12
CA ASN A 144 -7.74 4.05 -4.01
C ASN A 144 -7.57 5.50 -4.45
N PHE A 145 -8.16 5.85 -5.59
CA PHE A 145 -8.26 7.23 -6.04
C PHE A 145 -9.71 7.53 -6.38
N GLU A 146 -10.18 8.66 -5.88
CA GLU A 146 -11.46 9.26 -6.25
C GLU A 146 -11.18 10.70 -6.70
N LEU A 147 -11.98 11.20 -7.64
CA LEU A 147 -11.76 12.53 -8.21
C LEU A 147 -11.90 13.64 -7.16
N GLU A 148 -12.87 13.50 -6.25
CA GLU A 148 -13.17 14.48 -5.20
C GLU A 148 -12.18 14.43 -4.03
N SER A 149 -11.87 13.23 -3.54
CA SER A 149 -11.06 13.02 -2.34
C SER A 149 -9.57 12.79 -2.62
N GLY A 150 -9.20 12.61 -3.89
CA GLY A 150 -7.85 12.32 -4.33
C GLY A 150 -7.43 10.88 -4.00
N PHE A 151 -6.14 10.70 -3.74
CA PHE A 151 -5.59 9.42 -3.32
C PHE A 151 -5.85 9.17 -1.82
N THR A 152 -6.45 8.02 -1.52
CA THR A 152 -6.73 7.55 -0.16
C THR A 152 -6.12 6.16 0.05
N SER A 153 -5.68 5.85 1.28
CA SER A 153 -5.12 4.52 1.62
C SER A 153 -6.09 3.72 2.47
N GLY A 154 -6.16 2.42 2.20
CA GLY A 154 -6.81 1.43 3.06
C GLY A 154 -5.83 0.83 4.09
N PRO A 155 -6.30 -0.14 4.89
CA PRO A 155 -5.48 -0.76 5.94
C PRO A 155 -4.32 -1.57 5.35
N SER A 156 -3.14 -1.46 5.95
CA SER A 156 -1.97 -2.19 5.48
C SER A 156 -1.99 -3.65 5.92
N VAL A 157 -1.53 -4.54 5.03
CA VAL A 157 -1.33 -5.96 5.32
C VAL A 157 0.17 -6.25 5.28
N ALA A 158 0.70 -6.77 6.38
CA ALA A 158 2.12 -7.09 6.50
C ALA A 158 2.38 -8.60 6.62
N GLU A 159 3.33 -9.07 5.82
CA GLU A 159 3.89 -10.40 5.88
C GLU A 159 5.34 -10.30 6.33
N ALA A 160 5.71 -11.04 7.37
CA ALA A 160 7.06 -11.04 7.92
C ALA A 160 7.58 -12.46 8.03
N SER A 161 8.84 -12.66 7.65
CA SER A 161 9.52 -13.96 7.70
C SER A 161 10.90 -13.81 8.34
N LEU A 162 11.14 -14.53 9.43
CA LEU A 162 12.42 -14.50 10.11
C LEU A 162 13.48 -15.22 9.26
N LEU A 163 14.49 -14.48 8.81
CA LEU A 163 15.61 -15.03 8.05
C LEU A 163 16.65 -15.65 8.97
N SER A 164 16.99 -14.93 10.06
CA SER A 164 17.95 -15.42 11.04
C SER A 164 17.70 -14.79 12.41
N GLY A 165 18.07 -15.54 13.45
CA GLY A 165 17.97 -15.07 14.83
C GLY A 165 19.12 -15.62 15.67
N ARG A 166 20.00 -14.74 16.14
CA ARG A 166 21.05 -15.07 17.09
C ARG A 166 20.62 -14.65 18.49
N ARG A 167 20.74 -15.56 19.46
CA ARG A 167 20.39 -15.29 20.86
C ARG A 167 21.55 -15.66 21.77
N CYS A 168 21.95 -14.72 22.62
CA CYS A 168 22.99 -14.87 23.63
C CYS A 168 22.36 -14.71 25.01
N ILE A 169 22.59 -15.68 25.90
CA ILE A 169 22.04 -15.66 27.26
C ILE A 169 23.13 -15.21 28.25
N GLY A 170 22.91 -14.03 28.83
CA GLY A 170 23.62 -13.52 30.00
C GLY A 170 22.87 -13.83 31.29
N THR A 171 23.55 -13.67 32.43
CA THR A 171 22.94 -13.77 33.75
C THR A 171 23.62 -12.83 34.73
N ASP A 172 22.82 -12.30 35.65
CA ASP A 172 23.31 -11.45 36.74
C ASP A 172 23.76 -12.29 37.96
N ALA A 173 23.49 -13.60 37.95
CA ALA A 173 23.86 -14.49 39.03
C ALA A 173 25.31 -14.99 38.89
N HIS A 174 26.07 -14.92 39.98
CA HIS A 174 27.46 -15.38 40.02
C HIS A 174 27.60 -16.89 40.32
N GLY A 175 28.75 -17.47 39.96
CA GLY A 175 29.12 -18.85 40.28
C GLY A 175 28.21 -19.93 39.70
N LEU A 176 28.01 -21.02 40.45
CA LEU A 176 27.22 -22.19 40.04
C LEU A 176 25.75 -21.84 39.77
N ARG A 177 25.18 -20.88 40.50
CA ARG A 177 23.81 -20.40 40.27
C ARG A 177 23.65 -19.82 38.86
N GLY A 178 24.63 -19.03 38.41
CA GLY A 178 24.64 -18.49 37.05
C GLY A 178 24.75 -19.56 35.96
N LEU A 179 25.45 -20.67 36.21
CA LEU A 179 25.51 -21.79 35.28
C LEU A 179 24.15 -22.50 35.15
N ILE A 180 23.48 -22.73 36.29
CA ILE A 180 22.14 -23.36 36.31
C ILE A 180 21.12 -22.48 35.59
N VAL A 181 21.08 -21.17 35.90
CA VAL A 181 20.17 -20.22 35.24
C VAL A 181 20.39 -20.21 33.73
N ARG A 182 21.64 -20.15 33.26
CA ARG A 182 21.95 -20.21 31.83
C ARG A 182 21.50 -21.53 31.19
N ARG A 183 21.70 -22.67 31.85
CA ARG A 183 21.30 -23.98 31.34
C ARG A 183 19.78 -24.11 31.20
N VAL A 184 19.04 -23.69 32.22
CA VAL A 184 17.57 -23.69 32.21
C VAL A 184 17.04 -22.72 31.15
N ALA A 185 17.59 -21.51 31.06
CA ALA A 185 17.18 -20.54 30.06
C ALA A 185 17.44 -21.05 28.62
N ARG A 186 18.61 -21.65 28.36
CA ARG A 186 18.91 -22.28 27.05
C ARG A 186 17.90 -23.37 26.70
N ARG A 187 17.56 -24.22 27.67
CA ARG A 187 16.56 -25.29 27.47
C ARG A 187 15.20 -24.71 27.10
N ARG A 188 14.71 -23.72 27.85
CA ARG A 188 13.42 -23.06 27.59
C ARG A 188 13.37 -22.37 26.22
N ILE A 189 14.43 -21.65 25.84
CA ILE A 189 14.49 -20.99 24.52
C ILE A 189 14.43 -22.02 23.39
N ARG A 190 15.08 -23.18 23.54
CA ARG A 190 15.00 -24.26 22.54
C ARG A 190 13.60 -24.84 22.46
N GLU A 191 12.97 -25.09 23.61
CA GLU A 191 11.60 -25.61 23.68
C GLU A 191 10.57 -24.62 23.07
N GLN A 192 10.81 -23.31 23.18
CA GLN A 192 9.91 -22.26 22.71
C GLN A 192 10.34 -21.62 21.38
N GLN A 193 11.34 -22.17 20.68
CA GLN A 193 11.97 -21.51 19.53
C GLN A 193 10.96 -21.11 18.45
N TYR A 194 10.03 -22.02 18.10
CA TYR A 194 8.99 -21.76 17.10
C TYR A 194 8.02 -20.66 17.54
N GLN A 195 7.57 -20.70 18.80
CA GLN A 195 6.67 -19.68 19.34
C GLN A 195 7.33 -18.30 19.35
N ILE A 196 8.62 -18.24 19.71
CA ILE A 196 9.39 -17.01 19.70
C ILE A 196 9.49 -16.49 18.26
N GLN A 197 9.75 -17.37 17.28
CA GLN A 197 9.84 -16.98 15.88
C GLN A 197 8.53 -16.36 15.39
N VAL A 198 7.40 -17.05 15.53
CA VAL A 198 6.09 -16.56 15.08
C VAL A 198 5.71 -15.26 15.79
N ALA A 199 5.98 -15.15 17.09
CA ALA A 199 5.70 -13.93 17.83
C ALA A 199 6.58 -12.76 17.38
N SER A 200 7.88 -13.00 17.12
CA SER A 200 8.79 -11.99 16.58
C SER A 200 8.45 -11.57 15.15
N GLU A 201 8.00 -12.50 14.30
CA GLU A 201 7.53 -12.20 12.95
C GLU A 201 6.31 -11.29 13.00
N ARG A 202 5.28 -11.67 13.78
CA ARG A 202 4.07 -10.85 13.94
C ARG A 202 4.37 -9.46 14.50
N ALA A 203 5.18 -9.37 15.54
CA ALA A 203 5.50 -8.09 16.17
C ALA A 203 6.30 -7.18 15.23
N THR A 204 7.27 -7.73 14.49
CA THR A 204 8.00 -6.97 13.48
C THR A 204 7.11 -6.59 12.30
N GLY A 205 6.23 -7.48 11.82
CA GLY A 205 5.28 -7.18 10.75
C GLY A 205 4.36 -6.02 11.12
N HIS A 206 3.74 -6.05 12.30
CA HIS A 206 2.87 -4.98 12.79
C HIS A 206 3.60 -3.63 12.87
N ARG A 207 4.78 -3.60 13.48
CA ARG A 207 5.56 -2.37 13.63
C ARG A 207 5.95 -1.77 12.27
N VAL A 208 6.44 -2.61 11.36
CA VAL A 208 6.83 -2.17 10.03
C VAL A 208 5.61 -1.69 9.25
N ALA A 209 4.44 -2.32 9.43
CA ALA A 209 3.18 -1.85 8.85
C ALA A 209 2.81 -0.44 9.33
N GLU A 210 2.77 -0.20 10.64
CA GLU A 210 2.44 1.10 11.22
C GLU A 210 3.39 2.21 10.73
N GLU A 211 4.69 1.92 10.73
CA GLU A 211 5.70 2.86 10.22
C GLU A 211 5.53 3.11 8.71
N THR A 212 5.21 2.08 7.93
CA THR A 212 4.96 2.21 6.49
C THR A 212 3.65 2.97 6.21
N GLU A 213 2.61 2.84 7.02
CA GLU A 213 1.37 3.61 6.88
C GLU A 213 1.60 5.12 7.03
N LEU A 214 2.49 5.53 7.94
CA LEU A 214 2.88 6.93 8.08
C LEU A 214 3.56 7.46 6.82
N GLU A 215 4.45 6.65 6.24
CA GLU A 215 5.19 6.99 5.04
C GLU A 215 4.29 7.03 3.79
N VAL A 216 3.38 6.06 3.68
CA VAL A 216 2.32 6.06 2.67
C VAL A 216 1.48 7.33 2.80
N ARG A 217 1.01 7.68 3.99
CA ARG A 217 0.20 8.89 4.20
C ARG A 217 0.93 10.16 3.78
N GLU A 218 2.21 10.27 4.10
CA GLU A 218 3.02 11.41 3.66
C GLU A 218 3.18 11.44 2.14
N ARG A 219 3.38 10.29 1.50
CA ARG A 219 3.44 10.19 0.04
C ARG A 219 2.12 10.57 -0.63
N LEU A 220 0.99 10.09 -0.09
CA LEU A 220 -0.34 10.47 -0.57
C LEU A 220 -0.60 11.95 -0.36
N ARG A 221 -0.13 12.55 0.74
CA ARG A 221 -0.22 14.01 0.97
C ARG A 221 0.48 14.79 -0.14
N VAL A 222 1.67 14.36 -0.56
CA VAL A 222 2.41 14.97 -1.68
C VAL A 222 1.68 14.76 -3.01
N TRP A 223 1.20 13.55 -3.28
CA TRP A 223 0.41 13.29 -4.50
C TRP A 223 -0.87 14.13 -4.54
N ASN A 224 -1.57 14.25 -3.42
CA ASN A 224 -2.79 15.06 -3.32
C ASN A 224 -2.49 16.56 -3.42
N SER A 225 -1.35 17.05 -2.93
CA SER A 225 -0.97 18.45 -3.12
C SER A 225 -0.70 18.79 -4.58
N HIS A 226 -0.20 17.83 -5.37
CA HIS A 226 -0.05 18.01 -6.82
C HIS A 226 -1.38 17.79 -7.57
N TRP A 227 -2.26 16.93 -7.06
CA TRP A 227 -3.57 16.68 -7.67
C TRP A 227 -4.51 17.89 -7.55
N GLU A 228 -4.52 18.59 -6.42
CA GLU A 228 -5.50 19.63 -6.13
C GLU A 228 -5.50 20.80 -7.16
N PRO A 229 -4.35 21.38 -7.55
CA PRO A 229 -4.30 22.39 -8.62
C PRO A 229 -4.82 21.86 -9.96
N LEU A 230 -4.53 20.60 -10.28
CA LEU A 230 -4.98 19.97 -11.52
C LEU A 230 -6.49 19.81 -11.53
N ARG A 231 -7.04 19.34 -10.42
CA ARG A 231 -8.48 19.24 -10.22
C ARG A 231 -9.15 20.60 -10.43
N GLN A 232 -8.59 21.68 -9.88
CA GLN A 232 -9.14 23.03 -10.07
C GLN A 232 -9.13 23.48 -11.53
N ILE A 233 -8.05 23.19 -12.27
CA ILE A 233 -7.97 23.51 -13.70
C ILE A 233 -9.01 22.72 -14.49
N ILE A 234 -9.18 21.43 -14.20
CA ILE A 234 -10.17 20.55 -14.83
C ILE A 234 -11.59 21.04 -14.54
N VAL A 235 -11.91 21.32 -13.28
CA VAL A 235 -13.23 21.81 -12.84
C VAL A 235 -13.56 23.17 -13.44
N ALA A 236 -12.56 24.04 -13.68
CA ALA A 236 -12.76 25.34 -14.30
C ALA A 236 -13.06 25.27 -15.81
N GLN A 237 -12.95 24.08 -16.44
CA GLN A 237 -13.18 23.97 -17.87
C GLN A 237 -14.69 24.00 -18.19
N PRO A 238 -15.12 24.77 -19.22
CA PRO A 238 -16.53 24.84 -19.62
C PRO A 238 -17.14 23.51 -20.06
N TRP A 239 -16.30 22.52 -20.35
CA TRP A 239 -16.69 21.20 -20.82
C TRP A 239 -16.74 20.14 -19.72
N TYR A 240 -16.37 20.47 -18.48
CA TYR A 240 -16.33 19.50 -17.38
C TYR A 240 -17.65 19.50 -16.58
N SER A 241 -18.24 18.32 -16.40
CA SER A 241 -19.31 18.05 -15.44
C SER A 241 -18.96 16.86 -14.53
N GLU A 242 -19.10 17.06 -13.22
CA GLU A 242 -18.57 16.19 -12.14
C GLU A 242 -19.17 14.77 -12.17
N ASP A 243 -20.41 14.61 -12.66
CA ASP A 243 -21.17 13.35 -12.63
C ASP A 243 -21.11 12.52 -13.93
N ARG A 244 -20.52 13.02 -15.03
CA ARG A 244 -20.67 12.37 -16.35
C ARG A 244 -19.40 12.22 -17.17
N ASP A 245 -18.40 13.07 -16.97
CA ASP A 245 -17.40 13.24 -18.03
C ASP A 245 -16.06 12.55 -17.74
N VAL A 246 -15.79 12.03 -16.54
CA VAL A 246 -14.47 11.43 -16.23
C VAL A 246 -14.60 10.02 -15.67
N HIS A 247 -14.07 9.05 -16.41
CA HIS A 247 -13.94 7.67 -15.97
C HIS A 247 -12.48 7.33 -15.70
N TYR A 248 -12.23 6.53 -14.67
CA TYR A 248 -10.88 6.19 -14.23
C TYR A 248 -10.75 4.71 -13.94
N ALA A 249 -9.54 4.25 -14.19
CA ALA A 249 -9.37 2.96 -14.76
C ALA A 249 -7.86 2.64 -14.70
N SER A 250 -7.47 1.41 -14.40
CA SER A 250 -6.06 1.06 -14.22
C SER A 250 -5.71 -0.23 -14.94
N ASP A 251 -4.52 -0.30 -15.54
CA ASP A 251 -3.90 -1.52 -16.05
C ASP A 251 -2.69 -1.92 -15.19
N GLU A 252 -1.86 -2.86 -15.64
CA GLU A 252 -0.70 -3.34 -14.88
C GLU A 252 0.42 -2.30 -14.68
N LYS A 253 0.45 -1.23 -15.49
CA LYS A 253 1.55 -0.25 -15.54
C LYS A 253 1.10 1.20 -15.63
N HIS A 254 -0.18 1.43 -15.86
CA HIS A 254 -0.71 2.74 -16.12
C HIS A 254 -2.02 2.99 -15.40
N LEU A 255 -2.20 4.25 -15.06
CA LEU A 255 -3.47 4.84 -14.70
C LEU A 255 -4.07 5.48 -15.96
N LEU A 256 -5.32 5.16 -16.26
CA LEU A 256 -6.07 5.64 -17.41
C LEU A 256 -7.20 6.55 -16.93
N LEU A 257 -7.23 7.77 -17.44
CA LEU A 257 -8.34 8.70 -17.30
C LEU A 257 -9.01 8.85 -18.66
N TYR A 258 -10.30 8.59 -18.74
CA TYR A 258 -11.12 8.79 -19.92
C TYR A 258 -11.99 10.01 -19.67
N ILE A 259 -11.94 10.99 -20.57
CA ILE A 259 -12.70 12.23 -20.46
C ILE A 259 -13.67 12.27 -21.64
N GLU A 260 -14.99 12.27 -21.40
CA GLU A 260 -16.02 12.26 -22.45
C GLU A 260 -16.08 13.59 -23.24
N GLY A 261 -16.21 13.45 -24.55
CA GLY A 261 -15.85 14.47 -25.51
C GLY A 261 -16.97 15.37 -26.00
N ASP A 262 -18.23 15.23 -25.59
CA ASP A 262 -19.30 16.10 -26.10
C ASP A 262 -20.58 16.15 -25.23
N PRO A 263 -20.91 17.30 -24.60
CA PRO A 263 -22.19 17.49 -23.92
C PRO A 263 -23.36 17.69 -24.91
N SER A 264 -23.10 17.87 -26.20
CA SER A 264 -24.13 18.08 -27.24
C SER A 264 -24.89 16.79 -27.59
N ARG A 265 -24.44 15.63 -27.08
CA ARG A 265 -25.12 14.34 -27.23
C ARG A 265 -26.40 14.36 -26.37
N SER A 266 -27.47 14.86 -26.99
CA SER A 266 -28.80 15.18 -26.47
C SER A 266 -29.22 14.59 -25.12
N ASP A 267 -29.67 15.51 -24.27
CA ASP A 267 -30.37 15.52 -22.98
C ASP A 267 -31.53 14.51 -22.76
N GLY A 268 -31.63 13.44 -23.56
CA GLY A 268 -32.71 12.45 -23.51
C GLY A 268 -32.28 11.01 -23.20
N ASP A 269 -30.99 10.70 -23.26
CA ASP A 269 -30.47 9.40 -22.81
C ASP A 269 -30.05 9.53 -21.35
N LEU A 270 -30.66 8.74 -20.46
CA LEU A 270 -30.29 8.62 -19.06
C LEU A 270 -28.75 8.46 -18.93
N PRO A 271 -28.12 8.96 -17.85
CA PRO A 271 -26.71 8.72 -17.58
C PRO A 271 -26.49 7.21 -17.60
N ARG A 272 -25.91 6.72 -18.71
CA ARG A 272 -25.61 5.30 -18.85
C ARG A 272 -24.34 5.10 -18.06
N GLU A 273 -24.44 4.32 -16.99
CA GLU A 273 -23.29 3.78 -16.28
C GLU A 273 -22.48 2.96 -17.31
N ARG A 274 -21.49 3.59 -17.93
CA ARG A 274 -20.62 2.95 -18.92
C ARG A 274 -19.49 2.28 -18.16
N THR A 275 -19.60 0.97 -17.97
CA THR A 275 -18.49 0.18 -17.44
C THR A 275 -17.45 -0.01 -18.54
N ILE A 276 -16.24 0.53 -18.33
CA ILE A 276 -15.13 0.32 -19.26
C ILE A 276 -14.59 -1.09 -19.03
N ARG A 277 -14.72 -1.97 -20.01
CA ARG A 277 -14.14 -3.31 -19.92
C ARG A 277 -12.63 -3.24 -20.06
N PHE A 278 -11.93 -3.78 -19.08
CA PHE A 278 -10.47 -3.85 -19.09
C PHE A 278 -9.93 -5.18 -19.63
N PRO A 279 -8.84 -5.14 -20.43
CA PRO A 279 -8.21 -3.97 -21.04
C PRO A 279 -9.04 -3.42 -22.23
N PRO A 280 -9.02 -2.12 -22.51
CA PRO A 280 -9.66 -1.57 -23.71
C PRO A 280 -8.94 -2.13 -24.94
N LYS A 281 -9.68 -2.72 -25.87
CA LYS A 281 -9.10 -3.43 -27.02
C LYS A 281 -8.36 -2.54 -28.04
N THR A 282 -8.37 -1.21 -27.89
CA THR A 282 -8.06 -0.28 -29.00
C THR A 282 -7.21 0.94 -28.62
N LEU A 283 -6.61 0.97 -27.43
CA LEU A 283 -5.68 2.05 -27.12
C LEU A 283 -4.38 1.91 -27.94
N PRO A 284 -3.82 3.01 -28.47
CA PRO A 284 -2.49 2.98 -29.08
C PRO A 284 -1.47 2.43 -28.06
N PRO A 285 -0.48 1.64 -28.52
CA PRO A 285 0.52 1.06 -27.62
C PRO A 285 1.23 2.18 -26.86
N ALA A 286 1.42 1.98 -25.55
CA ALA A 286 2.15 2.95 -24.73
C ALA A 286 3.57 3.11 -25.29
N LYS A 287 4.06 4.34 -25.34
CA LYS A 287 5.45 4.56 -25.75
C LYS A 287 6.38 4.02 -24.65
N ALA A 288 7.41 3.27 -25.05
CA ALA A 288 8.37 2.74 -24.08
C ALA A 288 9.04 3.89 -23.31
N GLY A 289 8.87 3.90 -21.99
CA GLY A 289 9.36 4.97 -21.11
C GLY A 289 8.68 6.32 -21.27
N GLY A 290 7.49 6.35 -21.88
CA GLY A 290 6.56 7.46 -21.73
C GLY A 290 6.12 7.59 -20.27
N LEU A 291 6.11 8.83 -19.77
CA LEU A 291 5.56 9.20 -18.47
C LEU A 291 4.05 9.50 -18.58
N VAL A 292 3.66 10.23 -19.62
CA VAL A 292 2.27 10.61 -19.89
C VAL A 292 1.97 10.41 -21.37
N ASP A 293 0.92 9.68 -21.71
CA ASP A 293 0.36 9.68 -23.07
C ASP A 293 -1.03 10.33 -23.05
N VAL A 294 -1.23 11.39 -23.81
CA VAL A 294 -2.54 12.03 -24.03
C VAL A 294 -3.02 11.64 -25.42
N VAL A 295 -4.02 10.76 -25.48
CA VAL A 295 -4.66 10.29 -26.70
C VAL A 295 -5.95 11.07 -26.93
N ILE A 296 -6.08 11.69 -28.09
CA ILE A 296 -7.23 12.49 -28.49
C ILE A 296 -7.83 11.84 -29.72
N TYR A 297 -9.10 11.47 -29.69
CA TYR A 297 -9.83 10.89 -30.81
C TYR A 297 -10.52 12.00 -31.61
N ASP A 298 -10.46 11.89 -32.95
CA ASP A 298 -10.73 12.94 -33.95
C ASP A 298 -12.07 13.70 -33.79
N ASP A 299 -12.03 14.81 -33.04
CA ASP A 299 -12.91 15.94 -33.27
C ASP A 299 -12.08 17.26 -33.35
N PRO A 300 -11.98 17.88 -34.55
CA PRO A 300 -11.32 19.17 -34.74
C PRO A 300 -11.85 20.31 -33.85
N SER A 301 -13.07 20.18 -33.32
CA SER A 301 -13.67 21.13 -32.39
C SER A 301 -12.98 21.13 -31.00
N GLN A 302 -12.25 20.07 -30.68
CA GLN A 302 -11.62 19.89 -29.37
C GLN A 302 -10.23 20.51 -29.24
N LYS A 303 -9.69 21.18 -30.26
CA LYS A 303 -8.34 21.79 -30.21
C LYS A 303 -8.11 22.71 -29.01
N ALA A 304 -9.13 23.46 -28.57
CA ALA A 304 -9.04 24.31 -27.39
C ALA A 304 -8.96 23.48 -26.08
N LYS A 305 -9.68 22.35 -26.01
CA LYS A 305 -9.63 21.42 -24.88
C LYS A 305 -8.26 20.74 -24.80
N VAL A 306 -7.73 20.32 -25.95
CA VAL A 306 -6.38 19.76 -26.07
C VAL A 306 -5.34 20.76 -25.57
N ALA A 307 -5.38 22.03 -26.02
CA ALA A 307 -4.45 23.04 -25.54
C ALA A 307 -4.50 23.25 -24.01
N ALA A 308 -5.68 23.17 -23.40
CA ALA A 308 -5.83 23.24 -21.94
C ALA A 308 -5.26 22.00 -21.24
N VAL A 309 -5.49 20.80 -21.76
CA VAL A 309 -4.90 19.55 -21.24
C VAL A 309 -3.38 19.53 -21.42
N LEU A 310 -2.86 20.09 -22.51
CA LEU A 310 -1.42 20.22 -22.73
C LEU A 310 -0.79 21.20 -21.75
N ALA A 311 -1.41 22.36 -21.50
CA ALA A 311 -0.95 23.30 -20.48
C ALA A 311 -1.00 22.69 -19.07
N LEU A 312 -1.99 21.84 -18.80
CA LEU A 312 -2.10 21.06 -17.56
C LEU A 312 -0.93 20.08 -17.41
N VAL A 313 -0.64 19.30 -18.45
CA VAL A 313 0.46 18.33 -18.45
C VAL A 313 1.82 19.03 -18.34
N GLU A 314 2.00 20.17 -19.00
CA GLU A 314 3.18 21.01 -18.87
C GLU A 314 3.37 21.49 -17.42
N ALA A 315 2.31 21.99 -16.77
CA ALA A 315 2.35 22.36 -15.36
C ALA A 315 2.68 21.17 -14.43
N MET A 316 2.15 19.98 -14.71
CA MET A 316 2.48 18.75 -13.97
C MET A 316 3.97 18.41 -14.06
N ILE A 317 4.54 18.53 -15.25
CA ILE A 317 5.94 18.24 -15.51
C ILE A 317 6.83 19.25 -14.80
N ASP A 318 6.51 20.55 -14.90
CA ASP A 318 7.29 21.64 -14.30
C ASP A 318 7.31 21.59 -12.77
N GLU A 319 6.18 21.27 -12.13
CA GLU A 319 6.12 21.15 -10.66
C GLU A 319 6.87 19.90 -10.16
N TYR A 320 6.76 18.77 -10.87
CA TYR A 320 7.45 17.53 -10.50
C TYR A 320 8.98 17.65 -10.51
N THR A 321 9.48 18.69 -11.14
CA THR A 321 10.88 18.85 -11.52
C THR A 321 11.44 20.22 -11.16
N ALA A 322 10.71 21.00 -10.38
CA ALA A 322 11.11 22.31 -9.87
C ALA A 322 12.48 22.35 -9.13
N ASN A 323 13.15 21.20 -8.95
CA ASN A 323 14.51 21.08 -8.41
C ASN A 323 15.58 20.57 -9.41
N GLN A 324 15.25 20.34 -10.69
CA GLN A 324 16.19 20.00 -11.77
C GLN A 324 15.73 20.63 -13.10
N PRO A 325 16.62 21.24 -13.90
CA PRO A 325 16.21 21.82 -15.19
C PRO A 325 15.64 20.74 -16.12
N ILE A 326 14.32 20.80 -16.33
CA ILE A 326 13.49 19.95 -17.19
C ILE A 326 13.89 19.94 -18.64
N ALA A 327 14.24 21.12 -19.15
CA ALA A 327 14.31 21.40 -20.57
C ALA A 327 15.30 20.47 -21.30
N ASP A 328 16.26 19.91 -20.55
CA ASP A 328 17.31 19.04 -21.07
C ASP A 328 16.96 17.54 -20.99
N ARG A 329 15.79 17.13 -20.48
CA ARG A 329 15.46 15.71 -20.22
C ARG A 329 14.08 15.26 -20.64
N VAL A 330 13.16 16.17 -20.95
CA VAL A 330 11.80 15.81 -21.36
C VAL A 330 11.68 15.84 -22.87
N SER A 331 11.27 14.70 -23.44
CA SER A 331 10.97 14.58 -24.86
C SER A 331 9.47 14.58 -25.09
N PHE A 332 9.02 15.39 -26.04
CA PHE A 332 7.65 15.39 -26.54
C PHE A 332 7.65 14.68 -27.90
N GLU A 333 6.78 13.69 -28.06
CA GLU A 333 6.55 13.06 -29.35
C GLU A 333 5.05 13.07 -29.67
N THR A 334 4.71 13.50 -30.87
CA THR A 334 3.34 13.43 -31.38
C THR A 334 3.26 12.31 -32.39
N SER A 335 2.36 11.35 -32.17
CA SER A 335 2.02 10.30 -33.12
C SER A 335 0.57 10.44 -33.57
N VAL A 336 0.31 10.17 -34.85
CA VAL A 336 -1.01 10.36 -35.46
C VAL A 336 -1.46 9.02 -36.04
N GLY A 337 -2.60 8.53 -35.57
CA GLY A 337 -3.29 7.35 -36.09
C GLY A 337 -4.39 7.70 -37.08
N ARG A 338 -5.24 6.72 -37.39
CA ARG A 338 -6.35 6.89 -38.35
C ARG A 338 -7.47 7.81 -37.84
N ASN A 339 -7.67 7.84 -36.53
CA ASN A 339 -8.77 8.53 -35.85
C ASN A 339 -8.32 9.08 -34.49
N TRP A 340 -7.02 9.20 -34.26
CA TRP A 340 -6.47 9.67 -33.00
C TRP A 340 -5.15 10.41 -33.20
N THR A 341 -4.86 11.33 -32.30
CA THR A 341 -3.55 11.98 -32.11
C THR A 341 -3.09 11.70 -30.68
N MET A 342 -1.89 11.15 -30.51
CA MET A 342 -1.30 10.89 -29.20
C MET A 342 -0.10 11.79 -29.00
N LEU A 343 -0.14 12.61 -27.95
CA LEU A 343 1.04 13.26 -27.43
C LEU A 343 1.63 12.41 -26.31
N SER A 344 2.85 11.93 -26.52
CA SER A 344 3.64 11.23 -25.52
C SER A 344 4.69 12.17 -24.93
N VAL A 345 4.70 12.27 -23.61
CA VAL A 345 5.75 12.92 -22.82
C VAL A 345 6.56 11.83 -22.16
N GLY A 346 7.87 11.81 -22.39
CA GLY A 346 8.80 10.86 -21.77
C GLY A 346 10.14 11.49 -21.42
N THR A 347 11.04 10.70 -20.85
CA THR A 347 12.42 11.14 -20.57
C THR A 347 13.38 10.73 -21.68
N GLU A 348 14.41 11.53 -21.99
CA GLU A 348 15.40 11.20 -23.03
C GLU A 348 16.14 9.87 -22.78
N GLU A 349 16.33 9.48 -21.52
CA GLU A 349 16.96 8.19 -21.19
C GLU A 349 16.19 6.97 -21.73
N ALA A 350 14.89 7.13 -21.98
CA ALA A 350 14.05 6.06 -22.54
C ALA A 350 14.17 5.91 -24.06
N SER A 351 14.48 6.99 -24.80
CA SER A 351 14.53 6.95 -26.26
C SER A 351 15.79 6.23 -26.79
N GLY A 352 16.89 6.23 -26.03
CA GLY A 352 18.18 5.64 -26.44
C GLY A 352 18.33 4.12 -26.28
N LYS A 353 17.29 3.40 -25.80
CA LYS A 353 17.34 1.93 -25.59
C LYS A 353 16.54 1.12 -26.60
N ALA A 354 16.00 1.75 -27.65
CA ALA A 354 15.10 1.11 -28.61
C ALA A 354 15.79 0.64 -29.93
N ASP A 355 17.12 0.59 -29.97
CA ASP A 355 17.90 0.09 -31.12
C ASP A 355 18.21 -1.43 -31.05
#